data_AF-A0A1F9Z9B9-F1
#
_entry.id   AF-A0A1F9Z9B9-F1
#
_cell.length_a   1.000
_cell.length_b   1.000
_cell.length_c   1.000
_cell.angle_alpha   90.00
_cell.angle_beta   90.00
_cell.angle_gamma   90.00
#
_symmetry.space_group_name_H-M   'P 1'
#
loop_
_entity.id
_entity.type
_entity.pdbx_description
1 polymer ?
#
loop_
_entity_poly.entity_id
_entity_poly.type
_entity_poly.pdbx_seq_one_letter_code
_entity_poly.pdbx_strand_id
1 'polypeptide(L)'
;MEGFGQATTRQVHSALRDRGKIVAYTTVSTILTRLHAKGCVDRRSEAFKGGARYVYEYKDIQGQYIDELLEGLIVAFGPEGIDHLSRRIGQLCPEEIAQIRRRIPLRP
;
A
#
# COMPACT_ATOMS: atom_id res chain seq x y z
N MET A 1 19.42 8.67 -7.93
CA MET A 1 18.41 9.68 -7.55
C MET A 1 17.77 9.18 -6.26
N GLU A 2 18.44 9.46 -5.14
CA GLU A 2 18.02 9.06 -3.79
C GLU A 2 16.86 9.92 -3.31
N GLY A 3 15.97 9.32 -2.51
CA GLY A 3 15.11 10.04 -1.59
C GLY A 3 13.72 10.38 -2.12
N PHE A 4 12.76 9.49 -1.88
CA PHE A 4 11.43 9.92 -1.44
C PHE A 4 10.92 8.96 -0.36
N GLY A 5 11.64 8.89 0.77
CA GLY A 5 11.00 8.43 2.01
C GLY A 5 9.87 9.39 2.41
N GLN A 6 10.02 10.69 2.12
CA GLN A 6 9.05 11.72 2.45
C GLN A 6 8.86 12.76 1.34
N ALA A 7 7.64 13.29 1.16
CA ALA A 7 7.32 14.34 0.19
C ALA A 7 6.11 15.20 0.59
N THR A 8 6.15 16.49 0.27
CA THR A 8 4.99 17.40 0.35
C THR A 8 4.05 17.21 -0.85
N THR A 9 2.79 17.62 -0.72
CA THR A 9 1.82 17.64 -1.85
C THR A 9 2.39 18.34 -3.09
N ARG A 10 3.15 19.43 -2.90
CA ARG A 10 3.79 20.18 -4.00
C ARG A 10 4.87 19.38 -4.70
N GLN A 11 5.70 18.66 -3.96
CA GLN A 11 6.73 17.78 -4.54
C GLN A 11 6.09 16.63 -5.32
N VAL A 12 5.07 15.98 -4.76
CA VAL A 12 4.32 14.93 -5.46
C VAL A 12 3.66 15.46 -6.74
N HIS A 13 3.01 16.64 -6.66
CA HIS A 13 2.39 17.27 -7.84
C HIS A 13 3.42 17.62 -8.92
N SER A 14 4.59 18.16 -8.55
CA SER A 14 5.67 18.43 -9.50
C SER A 14 6.16 17.15 -10.15
N ALA A 15 6.48 16.12 -9.35
CA ALA A 15 6.98 14.85 -9.87
C ALA A 15 5.98 14.16 -10.81
N LEU A 16 4.67 14.26 -10.54
CA LEU A 16 3.63 13.75 -11.44
C LEU A 16 3.63 14.50 -12.78
N ARG A 17 3.73 15.84 -12.75
CA ARG A 17 3.81 16.66 -13.96
C ARG A 17 5.07 16.34 -14.77
N ASP A 18 6.21 16.17 -14.10
CA ASP A 18 7.49 15.83 -14.73
C ASP A 18 7.45 14.43 -15.38
N ARG A 19 6.56 13.54 -14.90
CA ARG A 19 6.23 12.24 -15.52
C ARG A 19 5.11 12.32 -16.58
N GLY A 20 4.75 13.52 -17.03
CA GLY A 20 3.70 13.75 -18.03
C GLY A 20 2.26 13.57 -17.52
N LYS A 21 2.04 13.46 -16.21
CA LYS A 21 0.68 13.38 -15.63
C LYS A 21 0.19 14.78 -15.27
N ILE A 22 -0.73 15.30 -16.07
CA ILE A 22 -1.35 16.60 -15.83
C ILE A 22 -2.58 16.40 -14.94
N VAL A 23 -2.43 16.70 -13.65
CA VAL A 23 -3.50 16.63 -12.65
C VAL A 23 -3.54 17.91 -11.83
N ALA A 24 -4.73 18.29 -11.36
CA ALA A 24 -4.88 19.45 -10.48
C ALA A 24 -4.20 19.19 -9.12
N TYR A 25 -3.70 20.26 -8.49
CA TYR A 25 -3.09 20.18 -7.16
C TYR A 25 -4.07 19.63 -6.10
N THR A 26 -5.34 20.04 -6.17
CA THR A 26 -6.41 19.57 -5.28
C THR A 26 -6.67 18.07 -5.43
N THR A 27 -6.56 17.53 -6.65
CA THR A 27 -6.64 16.08 -6.90
C THR A 27 -5.53 15.35 -6.18
N VAL A 28 -4.28 15.82 -6.28
CA VAL A 28 -3.14 15.24 -5.56
C VAL A 28 -3.36 15.32 -4.05
N SER A 29 -3.78 16.48 -3.54
CA SER A 29 -4.07 16.67 -2.11
C SER A 29 -5.18 15.73 -1.62
N THR A 30 -6.22 15.53 -2.42
CA THR A 30 -7.35 14.64 -2.09
C THR A 30 -6.90 13.18 -2.06
N ILE A 31 -6.10 12.76 -3.06
CA ILE A 31 -5.57 11.40 -3.12
C ILE A 31 -4.63 11.13 -1.94
N LEU A 32 -3.70 12.04 -1.63
CA LEU A 32 -2.81 11.89 -0.48
C LEU A 32 -3.58 11.81 0.84
N THR A 33 -4.65 12.60 0.99
CA THR A 33 -5.55 12.52 2.15
C THR A 33 -6.24 11.15 2.25
N ARG A 34 -6.70 10.60 1.11
CA ARG A 34 -7.31 9.26 1.07
C ARG A 34 -6.31 8.14 1.33
N LEU A 35 -5.09 8.25 0.81
CA LEU A 35 -4.03 7.28 1.06
C LEU A 35 -3.64 7.27 2.54
N HIS A 36 -3.56 8.44 3.17
CA HIS A 36 -3.37 8.53 4.61
C HIS A 36 -4.52 7.90 5.40
N ALA A 37 -5.77 8.17 5.03
CA ALA A 37 -6.93 7.56 5.67
C ALA A 37 -6.96 6.03 5.54
N LYS A 38 -6.35 5.48 4.48
CA LYS A 38 -6.19 4.04 4.24
C LYS A 38 -4.92 3.46 4.86
N GLY A 39 -4.14 4.25 5.60
CA GLY A 39 -2.88 3.80 6.18
C GLY A 39 -1.75 3.56 5.17
N CYS A 40 -1.92 3.96 3.90
CA CYS A 40 -0.90 3.73 2.86
C CYS A 40 0.28 4.70 2.94
N VAL A 41 0.08 5.84 3.60
CA VAL A 41 1.11 6.84 3.86
C VAL A 41 0.88 7.43 5.24
N ASP A 42 1.95 7.73 5.96
CA ASP A 42 1.86 8.57 7.14
C ASP A 42 1.95 10.05 6.73
N ARG A 43 1.55 10.96 7.63
CA ARG A 43 1.75 12.39 7.43
C ARG A 43 2.12 13.10 8.72
N ARG A 44 3.00 14.10 8.62
CA ARG A 44 3.29 15.06 9.69
C ARG A 44 3.00 16.48 9.24
N SER A 45 2.54 17.30 10.18
CA SER A 45 2.39 18.74 9.97
C SER A 45 3.71 19.43 10.28
N GLU A 46 4.11 20.40 9.46
CA GLU A 46 5.24 21.28 9.73
C GLU A 46 4.92 22.74 9.41
N ALA A 47 5.55 23.65 10.14
CA ALA A 47 5.36 25.08 9.94
C ALA A 47 5.87 25.52 8.55
N PHE A 48 5.09 26.35 7.87
CA PHE A 48 5.44 26.86 6.55
C PHE A 48 4.78 28.20 6.27
N LYS A 49 5.59 29.24 6.04
CA LYS A 49 5.17 30.61 5.63
C LYS A 49 3.96 31.15 6.41
N GLY A 50 4.00 31.08 7.74
CA GLY A 50 2.92 31.56 8.61
C GLY A 50 1.70 30.64 8.73
N GLY A 51 1.76 29.45 8.13
CA GLY A 51 0.76 28.39 8.29
C GLY A 51 1.43 27.03 8.50
N ALA A 52 0.72 25.96 8.14
CA ALA A 52 1.22 24.60 8.19
C ALA A 52 1.12 23.91 6.83
N ARG A 53 1.99 22.93 6.60
CA ARG A 53 1.91 22.01 5.46
C ARG A 53 2.09 20.57 5.91
N TYR A 54 1.57 19.64 5.13
CA TYR A 54 1.79 18.22 5.35
C TYR A 54 2.98 17.69 4.55
N VAL A 55 3.79 16.88 5.22
CA VAL A 55 4.80 16.01 4.63
C VAL A 55 4.30 14.58 4.77
N TYR A 56 4.23 13.86 3.65
CA TYR A 56 3.76 12.49 3.58
C TYR A 56 4.93 11.52 3.50
N GLU A 57 4.82 10.39 4.17
CA GLU A 57 5.81 9.31 4.19
C GLU A 57 5.21 8.03 3.63
N TYR A 58 5.92 7.35 2.73
CA TYR A 58 5.45 6.05 2.27
C TYR A 58 5.51 5.06 3.42
N LYS A 59 4.39 4.39 3.70
CA LYS A 59 4.36 3.27 4.61
C LYS A 59 4.48 2.00 3.78
N ASP A 60 5.42 1.13 4.13
CA ASP A 60 5.44 -0.20 3.53
C ASP A 60 4.19 -0.96 3.97
N ILE A 61 3.19 -0.92 3.10
CA ILE A 61 1.87 -1.51 3.33
C ILE A 61 1.89 -3.02 3.11
N GLN A 62 2.96 -3.63 2.60
CA GLN A 62 2.93 -5.06 2.28
C GLN A 62 2.65 -5.90 3.54
N GLY A 63 3.30 -5.57 4.66
CA GLY A 63 3.05 -6.26 5.94
C GLY A 63 1.61 -6.07 6.41
N GLN A 64 1.14 -4.83 6.54
CA GLN A 64 -0.21 -4.54 7.02
C GLN A 64 -1.31 -5.11 6.11
N TYR A 65 -1.11 -5.08 4.80
CA TYR A 65 -2.04 -5.64 3.84
C TYR A 65 -2.10 -7.17 3.92
N ILE A 66 -0.97 -7.84 4.13
CA ILE A 66 -0.94 -9.29 4.36
C ILE A 66 -1.68 -9.64 5.65
N ASP A 67 -1.49 -8.85 6.71
CA ASP A 67 -2.18 -9.04 7.99
C ASP A 67 -3.70 -8.87 7.84
N GLU A 68 -4.17 -7.79 7.19
CA GLU A 68 -5.60 -7.56 6.91
C GLU A 68 -6.21 -8.66 6.04
N LEU A 69 -5.48 -9.13 5.02
CA LEU A 69 -5.93 -10.25 4.20
C LEU A 69 -6.04 -11.55 5.01
N LEU A 70 -5.08 -11.81 5.89
CA LEU A 70 -5.07 -13.01 6.72
C LEU A 70 -6.20 -12.97 7.74
N GLU A 71 -6.46 -11.82 8.36
CA GLU A 71 -7.64 -11.61 9.21
C GLU A 71 -8.94 -11.87 8.45
N GLY A 72 -9.07 -11.35 7.23
CA GLY A 72 -10.24 -11.61 6.37
C GLY A 72 -10.42 -13.10 6.06
N LEU A 73 -9.33 -13.83 5.83
CA LEU A 73 -9.37 -15.28 5.65
C LEU A 73 -9.83 -16.00 6.92
N ILE A 74 -9.32 -15.61 8.10
CA ILE A 74 -9.72 -16.19 9.38
C ILE A 74 -11.20 -15.96 9.64
N VAL A 75 -11.71 -14.76 9.38
CA VAL A 75 -13.13 -14.42 9.53
C VAL A 75 -14.00 -15.23 8.57
N ALA A 76 -13.58 -15.38 7.31
CA ALA A 76 -14.38 -16.05 6.29
C ALA A 76 -14.43 -17.58 6.46
N PHE A 77 -13.31 -18.21 6.83
CA PHE A 77 -13.16 -19.66 6.87
C PHE A 77 -13.23 -20.26 8.28
N GLY A 78 -13.09 -19.42 9.31
CA GLY A 78 -12.96 -19.85 10.69
C GLY A 78 -11.67 -20.64 10.97
N PRO A 79 -11.40 -20.97 12.24
CA PRO A 79 -10.16 -21.65 12.63
C PRO A 79 -9.96 -23.01 11.95
N GLU A 80 -11.04 -23.78 11.79
CA GLU A 80 -10.99 -25.12 11.18
C GLU A 80 -10.69 -25.06 9.67
N GLY A 81 -11.24 -24.07 8.96
CA GLY A 81 -10.96 -23.87 7.55
C GLY A 81 -9.51 -23.44 7.28
N ILE A 82 -8.94 -22.63 8.18
CA ILE A 82 -7.53 -22.23 8.13
C ILE A 82 -6.60 -23.43 8.37
N ASP A 83 -6.92 -24.29 9.34
CA ASP A 83 -6.14 -25.50 9.61
C ASP A 83 -6.17 -26.47 8.42
N HIS A 84 -7.34 -26.64 7.79
CA HIS A 84 -7.47 -27.44 6.57
C HIS A 84 -6.66 -26.84 5.40
N LEU A 85 -6.72 -25.52 5.20
CA LEU A 85 -5.95 -24.81 4.18
C LEU A 85 -4.44 -24.96 4.41
N SER A 86 -3.97 -24.81 5.66
CA SER A 86 -2.56 -24.93 6.03
C SER A 86 -2.00 -26.32 5.71
N ARG A 87 -2.75 -27.39 6.08
CA ARG A 87 -2.36 -28.76 5.72
C ARG A 87 -2.27 -28.96 4.21
N ARG A 88 -3.23 -28.43 3.47
CA ARG A 88 -3.27 -28.57 2.01
C ARG A 88 -2.12 -27.82 1.34
N ILE A 89 -1.77 -26.63 1.83
CA ILE A 89 -0.59 -25.88 1.38
C ILE A 89 0.69 -26.65 1.69
N GLY A 90 0.82 -27.23 2.89
CA GLY A 90 1.97 -28.04 3.28
C GLY A 90 2.16 -29.33 2.47
N GLN A 91 1.14 -29.77 1.74
CA GLN A 91 1.16 -30.94 0.87
C GLN A 91 1.42 -30.61 -0.60
N LEU A 92 1.49 -29.32 -0.97
CA LEU A 92 1.71 -28.93 -2.37
C LEU A 92 3.11 -29.28 -2.84
N CYS A 93 3.20 -29.86 -4.03
CA CYS A 93 4.48 -30.07 -4.68
C CYS A 93 4.98 -28.78 -5.34
N PRO A 94 6.28 -28.69 -5.68
CA PRO A 94 6.87 -27.51 -6.31
C PRO A 94 6.16 -27.07 -7.60
N GLU A 95 5.59 -28.01 -8.36
CA GLU A 95 4.89 -27.74 -9.62
C GLU A 95 3.53 -27.08 -9.39
N GLU A 96 2.80 -27.50 -8.36
CA GLU A 96 1.53 -26.90 -7.95
C GLU A 96 1.76 -25.48 -7.41
N ILE A 97 2.82 -25.28 -6.61
CA ILE A 97 3.23 -23.95 -6.14
C ILE A 97 3.55 -23.04 -7.34
N ALA A 98 4.27 -23.55 -8.34
CA ALA A 98 4.59 -22.80 -9.55
C ALA A 98 3.33 -22.42 -10.36
N GLN A 99 2.33 -23.31 -10.43
CA GLN A 99 1.04 -22.98 -11.06
C GLN A 99 0.28 -21.88 -10.30
N ILE A 100 0.23 -21.96 -8.97
CA ILE A 100 -0.44 -20.95 -8.15
C ILE A 100 0.22 -19.57 -8.36
N ARG A 101 1.56 -19.51 -8.35
CA ARG A 101 2.32 -18.27 -8.64
C ARG A 101 2.02 -17.67 -10.01
N ARG A 102 1.68 -18.48 -11.02
CA ARG A 102 1.28 -17.98 -12.35
C ARG A 102 -0.14 -17.39 -12.37
N ARG A 103 -1.02 -17.86 -11.49
CA ARG A 103 -2.45 -17.48 -11.48
C ARG A 103 -2.77 -16.34 -10.52
N ILE A 104 -1.94 -16.12 -9.50
CA ILE A 104 -2.08 -15.00 -8.58
C ILE A 104 -1.18 -13.86 -9.09
N PRO A 105 -1.74 -12.76 -9.63
CA PRO A 105 -0.96 -11.58 -9.92
C PRO A 105 -0.60 -10.91 -8.60
N LEU A 106 0.54 -11.29 -8.01
CA LEU A 106 1.18 -10.49 -6.98
C LEU A 106 1.66 -9.22 -7.69
N ARG A 107 0.89 -8.15 -7.56
CA ARG A 107 1.27 -6.85 -8.11
C ARG A 107 2.39 -6.31 -7.19
N PRO A 108 3.58 -5.98 -7.73
CA PRO A 108 4.68 -5.45 -6.95
C PRO A 108 4.33 -4.12 -6.27
#